data_AF-A0A957X8Z5-F1
#
_entry.id   AF-A0A957X8Z5-F1
#
_cell.length_a   1.000
_cell.length_b   1.000
_cell.length_c   1.000
_cell.angle_alpha   90.00
_cell.angle_beta   90.00
_cell.angle_gamma   90.00
#
_symmetry.space_group_name_H-M   'P 1'
#
loop_
_entity.id
_entity.type
_entity.pdbx_description
1 polymer ?
#
loop_
_entity_poly.entity_id
_entity_poly.type
_entity_poly.pdbx_seq_one_letter_code
_entity_poly.pdbx_strand_id
1 'polypeptide(L)'
;ERWTEAETYRLRGELLLQSGDPEDSDSASVEAESWFQQALATARHQQAKLLELRALMSLSRLVLHSETEQAYTKRSEAHQQLAQVYQGFTEGFDTPDLIAAAALLEELSSD
;
A
#
# COMPACT_ATOMS: atom_id res chain seq x y z
N GLU A 1 -11.36 -21.51 -0.89
CA GLU A 1 -10.64 -20.94 0.26
C GLU A 1 -9.38 -20.20 -0.21
N ARG A 2 -9.52 -18.96 -0.72
CA ARG A 2 -8.37 -18.13 -1.17
C ARG A 2 -8.19 -16.88 -0.29
N TRP A 3 -8.59 -16.97 0.98
CA TRP A 3 -8.68 -15.84 1.92
C TRP A 3 -7.36 -15.09 2.16
N THR A 4 -6.21 -15.69 1.83
CA THR A 4 -4.88 -15.08 2.01
C THR A 4 -4.22 -14.65 0.69
N GLU A 5 -4.91 -14.81 -0.45
CA GLU A 5 -4.31 -14.54 -1.76
C GLU A 5 -3.83 -13.08 -1.91
N ALA A 6 -4.62 -12.11 -1.43
CA ALA A 6 -4.21 -10.71 -1.43
C ALA A 6 -2.93 -10.49 -0.62
N GLU A 7 -2.78 -11.16 0.52
CA GLU A 7 -1.59 -11.04 1.36
C GLU A 7 -0.37 -11.68 0.69
N THR A 8 -0.54 -12.80 -0.03
CA THR A 8 0.54 -13.40 -0.82
C THR A 8 1.07 -12.43 -1.88
N TYR A 9 0.19 -11.76 -2.62
CA TYR A 9 0.61 -10.75 -3.60
C TYR A 9 1.30 -9.57 -2.93
N ARG A 10 0.77 -9.08 -1.80
CA ARG A 10 1.39 -7.99 -1.05
C ARG A 10 2.80 -8.36 -0.60
N LEU A 11 2.97 -9.52 0.04
CA LEU A 11 4.29 -9.98 0.50
C LEU A 11 5.29 -10.17 -0.64
N ARG A 12 4.83 -10.56 -1.84
CA ARG A 12 5.70 -10.65 -3.01
C ARG A 12 6.26 -9.29 -3.42
N GLY A 13 5.44 -8.23 -3.40
CA GLY A 13 5.90 -6.86 -3.65
C GLY A 13 6.90 -6.38 -2.60
N GLU A 14 6.62 -6.62 -1.32
CA GLU A 14 7.55 -6.25 -0.22
C GLU A 14 8.91 -6.94 -0.36
N LEU A 15 8.91 -8.23 -0.68
CA LEU A 15 10.14 -8.99 -0.88
C LEU A 15 10.94 -8.47 -2.07
N LEU A 16 10.28 -8.07 -3.16
CA LEU A 16 10.97 -7.46 -4.31
C LEU A 16 11.66 -6.14 -3.92
N LEU A 17 10.98 -5.28 -3.16
CA LEU A 17 11.59 -4.03 -2.68
C LEU A 17 12.76 -4.26 -1.71
N GLN A 18 12.70 -5.32 -0.90
CA GLN A 18 13.78 -5.66 0.05
C GLN A 18 14.96 -6.38 -0.59
N SER A 19 14.73 -7.12 -1.68
CA SER A 19 15.74 -7.96 -2.34
C SER A 19 16.34 -7.33 -3.60
N GLY A 20 15.77 -6.23 -4.08
CA GLY A 20 16.27 -5.51 -5.24
C GLY A 20 17.66 -4.94 -5.01
N ASP A 21 18.54 -5.12 -6.00
CA ASP A 21 19.81 -4.40 -6.02
C ASP A 21 19.57 -2.90 -6.15
N PRO A 22 20.32 -2.04 -5.44
CA PRO A 22 20.14 -0.58 -5.52
C PRO A 22 20.28 -0.03 -6.95
N GLU A 23 21.04 -0.71 -7.80
CA GLU A 23 21.24 -0.35 -9.22
C GLU A 23 19.99 -0.63 -10.09
N ASP A 24 19.11 -1.55 -9.66
CA ASP A 24 17.88 -1.96 -10.35
C ASP A 24 16.60 -1.51 -9.59
N SER A 25 16.75 -0.59 -8.64
CA SER A 25 15.67 -0.12 -7.74
C SER A 25 14.42 0.34 -8.48
N ASP A 26 14.55 0.97 -9.65
CA ASP A 26 13.41 1.43 -10.45
C ASP A 26 12.59 0.26 -11.00
N SER A 27 13.26 -0.78 -11.52
CA SER A 27 12.59 -1.97 -12.06
C SER A 27 11.89 -2.76 -10.95
N ALA A 28 12.56 -2.91 -9.79
CA ALA A 28 11.99 -3.55 -8.61
C ALA A 28 10.76 -2.79 -8.09
N SER A 29 10.80 -1.44 -8.11
CA SER A 29 9.68 -0.58 -7.71
C SER A 29 8.48 -0.75 -8.63
N VAL A 30 8.68 -0.76 -9.95
CA VAL A 30 7.60 -0.98 -10.92
C VAL A 30 6.98 -2.37 -10.77
N GLU A 31 7.79 -3.41 -10.60
CA GLU A 31 7.26 -4.76 -10.39
C GLU A 31 6.50 -4.87 -9.07
N ALA A 32 7.03 -4.32 -7.98
CA ALA A 32 6.36 -4.29 -6.68
C ALA A 32 5.02 -3.54 -6.74
N GLU A 33 4.96 -2.40 -7.45
CA GLU A 33 3.70 -1.66 -7.67
C GLU A 33 2.63 -2.56 -8.28
N SER A 34 2.98 -3.35 -9.31
CA SER A 34 2.06 -4.27 -9.96
C SER A 34 1.54 -5.36 -9.01
N TRP A 35 2.40 -5.88 -8.13
CA TRP A 35 2.01 -6.87 -7.12
C TRP A 35 1.07 -6.27 -6.07
N PHE A 36 1.32 -5.05 -5.63
CA PHE A 36 0.44 -4.38 -4.68
C PHE A 36 -0.91 -4.00 -5.30
N GLN A 37 -0.94 -3.56 -6.57
CA GLN A 37 -2.19 -3.33 -7.30
C GLN A 37 -3.01 -4.62 -7.41
N GLN A 38 -2.37 -5.75 -7.71
CA GLN A 38 -3.01 -7.06 -7.74
C GLN A 38 -3.53 -7.49 -6.35
N ALA A 39 -2.75 -7.24 -5.29
CA ALA A 39 -3.17 -7.47 -3.91
C ALA A 39 -4.43 -6.66 -3.56
N LEU A 40 -4.44 -5.37 -3.91
CA LEU A 40 -5.54 -4.45 -3.67
C LEU A 40 -6.82 -4.89 -4.40
N ALA A 41 -6.70 -5.21 -5.69
CA ALA A 41 -7.82 -5.71 -6.48
C ALA A 41 -8.39 -7.02 -5.90
N THR A 42 -7.51 -7.92 -5.49
CA THR A 42 -7.90 -9.20 -4.88
C THR A 42 -8.58 -8.98 -3.52
N ALA A 43 -8.05 -8.10 -2.67
CA ALA A 43 -8.64 -7.80 -1.37
C ALA A 43 -10.03 -7.18 -1.49
N ARG A 44 -10.23 -6.24 -2.43
CA ARG A 44 -11.52 -5.65 -2.75
C ARG A 44 -12.53 -6.69 -3.22
N HIS A 45 -12.12 -7.58 -4.13
CA HIS A 45 -12.96 -8.70 -4.59
C HIS A 45 -13.32 -9.66 -3.45
N GLN A 46 -12.39 -9.90 -2.52
CA GLN A 46 -12.61 -10.72 -1.33
C GLN A 46 -13.39 -10.00 -0.22
N GLN A 47 -13.67 -8.70 -0.37
CA GLN A 47 -14.23 -7.83 0.66
C GLN A 47 -13.44 -7.87 1.98
N ALA A 48 -12.12 -8.11 1.88
CA ALA A 48 -11.22 -8.27 3.00
C ALA A 48 -10.59 -6.94 3.40
N LYS A 49 -11.32 -6.13 4.18
CA LYS A 49 -10.92 -4.74 4.55
C LYS A 49 -9.50 -4.62 5.09
N LEU A 50 -9.07 -5.54 5.97
CA LEU A 50 -7.71 -5.48 6.54
C LEU A 50 -6.62 -5.73 5.49
N LEU A 51 -6.88 -6.63 4.53
CA LEU A 51 -5.94 -6.89 3.43
C LEU A 51 -5.93 -5.74 2.43
N GLU A 52 -7.09 -5.12 2.20
CA GLU A 52 -7.20 -3.90 1.39
C GLU A 52 -6.36 -2.76 2.00
N LEU A 53 -6.48 -2.55 3.31
CA LEU A 53 -5.70 -1.56 4.05
C LEU A 53 -4.20 -1.80 3.88
N ARG A 54 -3.73 -3.04 4.15
CA ARG A 54 -2.30 -3.37 4.05
C ARG A 54 -1.74 -3.22 2.64
N ALA A 55 -2.48 -3.68 1.62
CA ALA A 55 -2.06 -3.54 0.23
C ALA A 55 -1.93 -2.07 -0.17
N LEU A 56 -2.91 -1.25 0.23
CA LEU A 56 -2.91 0.18 -0.06
C LEU A 56 -1.82 0.94 0.68
N MET A 57 -1.54 0.59 1.95
CA MET A 57 -0.39 1.14 2.69
C MET A 57 0.94 0.84 1.98
N SER A 58 1.08 -0.35 1.41
CA SER A 58 2.30 -0.74 0.67
C SER A 58 2.48 0.13 -0.59
N LEU A 59 1.39 0.36 -1.35
CA LEU A 59 1.38 1.30 -2.49
C LEU A 59 1.71 2.73 -2.07
N SER A 60 1.08 3.22 -1.01
CA SER A 60 1.30 4.56 -0.49
C SER A 60 2.76 4.79 -0.10
N ARG A 61 3.41 3.82 0.56
CA ARG A 61 4.84 3.89 0.88
C ARG A 61 5.69 3.94 -0.38
N LEU A 62 5.38 3.12 -1.38
CA LEU A 62 6.12 3.15 -2.65
C LEU A 62 6.05 4.53 -3.32
N VAL A 63 4.86 5.13 -3.34
CA VAL A 63 4.63 6.46 -3.92
C VAL A 63 5.33 7.58 -3.13
N LEU A 64 5.43 7.48 -1.80
CA LEU A 64 6.18 8.44 -0.98
C LEU A 64 7.65 8.54 -1.38
N HIS A 65 8.26 7.40 -1.72
CA HIS A 65 9.68 7.32 -2.09
C HIS A 65 9.94 7.57 -3.59
N SER A 66 8.89 7.80 -4.38
CA SER A 66 9.03 8.09 -5.81
C SER A 66 9.44 9.55 -6.04
N GLU A 67 10.51 9.77 -6.81
CA GLU A 67 11.02 11.09 -7.19
C GLU A 67 10.57 11.52 -8.61
N THR A 68 9.40 11.07 -9.05
CA THR A 68 8.89 11.39 -10.40
C THR A 68 8.17 12.74 -10.43
N GLU A 69 8.07 13.38 -11.61
CA GLU A 69 7.30 14.63 -11.79
C GLU A 69 5.82 14.50 -11.38
N GLN A 70 5.30 13.28 -11.34
CA GLN A 70 3.92 12.97 -10.95
C GLN A 70 3.78 12.60 -9.47
N ALA A 71 4.85 12.67 -8.67
CA ALA A 71 4.86 12.25 -7.27
C ALA A 71 3.78 12.95 -6.44
N TYR A 72 3.61 14.26 -6.60
CA TYR A 72 2.59 15.03 -5.86
C TYR A 72 1.17 14.51 -6.14
N THR A 73 0.82 14.31 -7.41
CA THR A 73 -0.51 13.79 -7.81
C THR A 73 -0.72 12.38 -7.26
N LYS A 74 0.28 11.50 -7.40
CA LYS A 74 0.21 10.13 -6.89
C LYS A 74 0.09 10.10 -5.36
N ARG A 75 0.81 10.96 -4.64
CA ARG A 75 0.74 11.07 -3.16
C ARG A 75 -0.66 11.50 -2.73
N SER A 76 -1.23 12.53 -3.36
CA SER A 76 -2.59 12.98 -3.08
C SER A 76 -3.63 11.88 -3.34
N GLU A 77 -3.48 11.12 -4.43
CA GLU A 77 -4.37 10.00 -4.74
C GLU A 77 -4.24 8.88 -3.70
N ALA A 78 -3.01 8.51 -3.34
CA ALA A 78 -2.73 7.51 -2.33
C ALA A 78 -3.30 7.91 -0.96
N HIS A 79 -3.15 9.18 -0.57
CA HIS A 79 -3.75 9.72 0.66
C HIS A 79 -5.28 9.58 0.62
N GLN A 80 -5.93 10.01 -0.47
CA GLN A 80 -7.39 9.95 -0.58
C GLN A 80 -7.91 8.51 -0.48
N GLN A 81 -7.29 7.57 -1.22
CA GLN A 81 -7.70 6.18 -1.17
C GLN A 81 -7.48 5.57 0.23
N LEU A 82 -6.32 5.83 0.85
CA LEU A 82 -6.00 5.29 2.16
C LEU A 82 -6.95 5.84 3.24
N ALA A 83 -7.28 7.12 3.17
CA ALA A 83 -8.21 7.76 4.09
C ALA A 83 -9.60 7.15 3.99
N GLN A 84 -10.07 6.89 2.76
CA GLN A 84 -11.36 6.24 2.52
C GLN A 84 -11.42 4.83 3.13
N VAL A 85 -10.36 4.03 2.97
CA VAL A 85 -10.31 2.68 3.54
C VAL A 85 -10.23 2.74 5.06
N TYR A 86 -9.35 3.59 5.61
CA TYR A 86 -9.16 3.79 7.05
C TYR A 86 -10.45 4.24 7.77
N GLN A 87 -11.19 5.19 7.19
CA GLN A 87 -12.48 5.65 7.72
C GLN A 87 -13.58 4.58 7.65
N GLY A 88 -13.39 3.53 6.86
CA GLY A 88 -14.29 2.38 6.78
C GLY A 88 -14.19 1.41 7.96
N PHE A 89 -13.24 1.60 8.87
CA PHE A 89 -13.10 0.85 10.13
C PHE A 89 -13.85 1.57 11.26
N THR A 90 -14.53 0.78 12.10
CA THR A 90 -15.26 1.28 13.28
C THR A 90 -14.66 0.81 14.59
N GLU A 91 -13.70 -0.12 14.53
CA GLU A 91 -13.04 -0.76 15.66
C GLU A 91 -11.60 -1.14 15.29
N GLY A 92 -10.79 -1.48 16.30
CA GLY A 92 -9.41 -1.94 16.10
C GLY A 92 -8.40 -0.82 15.85
N PHE A 93 -8.73 0.44 16.15
CA PHE A 93 -7.80 1.57 16.00
C PHE A 93 -6.55 1.49 16.89
N ASP A 94 -6.56 0.58 17.87
CA ASP A 94 -5.42 0.19 18.71
C ASP A 94 -4.57 -0.93 18.10
N THR A 95 -4.97 -1.50 16.96
CA THR A 95 -4.19 -2.51 16.26
C THR A 95 -2.99 -1.91 15.52
N PRO A 96 -1.88 -2.65 15.39
CA PRO A 96 -0.69 -2.17 14.69
C PRO A 96 -0.97 -1.65 13.26
N ASP A 97 -1.85 -2.32 12.53
CA ASP A 97 -2.19 -1.95 11.15
C ASP A 97 -2.88 -0.58 11.08
N LEU A 98 -3.87 -0.34 11.95
CA LEU A 98 -4.58 0.94 11.94
C LEU A 98 -3.76 2.09 12.53
N ILE A 99 -2.91 1.82 13.53
CA ILE A 99 -1.94 2.81 14.01
C ILE A 99 -0.97 3.21 12.89
N ALA A 100 -0.43 2.23 12.17
CA ALA A 100 0.50 2.48 11.07
C ALA A 100 -0.18 3.18 9.87
N ALA A 101 -1.45 2.88 9.60
CA ALA A 101 -2.22 3.57 8.57
C ALA A 101 -2.45 5.05 8.90
N ALA A 102 -2.77 5.37 10.17
CA ALA A 102 -2.93 6.74 10.61
C ALA A 102 -1.64 7.56 10.47
N ALA A 103 -0.50 7.01 10.91
CA ALA A 103 0.80 7.64 10.74
C ALA A 103 1.14 7.90 9.26
N LEU A 104 0.86 6.92 8.40
CA LEU A 104 1.09 7.04 6.96
C LEU A 104 0.19 8.09 6.30
N LEU A 105 -1.04 8.27 6.77
CA LEU A 105 -1.91 9.36 6.30
C LEU A 105 -1.33 10.73 6.64
N GLU A 106 -0.78 10.89 7.85
CA GLU A 106 -0.10 12.12 8.25
C GLU A 106 1.13 12.40 7.37
N GLU A 107 1.95 11.37 7.11
CA GLU A 107 3.12 11.45 6.22
C GLU A 107 2.73 11.88 4.79
N LEU A 108 1.66 11.31 4.23
CA LEU A 108 1.18 11.65 2.88
C LEU A 108 0.54 13.04 2.77
N SER A 109 0.08 13.60 3.89
CA SER A 109 -0.53 14.94 3.94
C SER A 109 0.49 16.06 4.16
N SER A 110 1.69 15.70 4.61
CA SER A 110 2.78 16.62 4.94
C SER A 110 3.63 16.88 3.69
N ASP A 111 3.21 17.83 2.85
CA ASP A 111 4.05 18.51 1.84
C ASP A 111 4.26 19.99 2.24
#